data_AF-A0A2Z2MC50-F1
#
_entry.id   AF-A0A2Z2MC50-F1
#
_cell.length_a   1.000
_cell.length_b   1.000
_cell.length_c   1.000
_cell.angle_alpha   90.00
_cell.angle_beta   90.00
_cell.angle_gamma   90.00
#
_symmetry.space_group_name_H-M   'P 1'
#
loop_
_entity.id
_entity.type
_entity.pdbx_description
1 polymer ?
#
loop_
_entity_poly.entity_id
_entity_poly.type
_entity_poly.pdbx_seq_one_letter_code
_entity_poly.pdbx_strand_id
1 'polypeptide(L)'
;MDLIGVYLREAMDEGCPVCRILRSYEESQIDTILYEHVNDPEVRKKFHESFGLCTYHAWKTLKKAYSEPLLGPLGVAIIYEGVLSIYIAALEEKKPLDEGECFLCELIQRKERDTVEAFAERIEELLPDYENSNSILCKRHYEMLLREVSQRSPKTADRLREIQVEKLKELRRRINSFIDKFDYRAEGEHTREEVSSLPLTIEVLKGLEMGTTVGNHREKKRGLLHWK
;
A
#
# COMPACT_ATOMS: atom_id res chain seq x y z
N MET A 1 2.45 22.52 14.42
CA MET A 1 2.25 21.46 13.40
C MET A 1 2.42 22.06 12.01
N ASP A 2 3.32 21.50 11.21
CA ASP A 2 3.57 21.89 9.83
C ASP A 2 2.59 21.19 8.85
N LEU A 3 2.70 21.46 7.55
CA LEU A 3 1.82 20.88 6.52
C LEU A 3 1.82 19.34 6.54
N ILE A 4 2.98 18.73 6.79
CA ILE A 4 3.13 17.28 6.84
C ILE A 4 2.42 16.70 8.07
N GLY A 5 2.54 17.36 9.23
CA GLY A 5 1.81 16.97 10.44
C GLY A 5 0.30 17.07 10.28
N VAL A 6 -0.20 18.12 9.60
CA VAL A 6 -1.64 18.24 9.29
C VAL A 6 -2.11 17.09 8.41
N TYR A 7 -1.38 16.79 7.34
CA TYR A 7 -1.71 15.69 6.45
C TYR A 7 -1.71 14.31 7.14
N LEU A 8 -0.74 14.07 8.04
CA LEU A 8 -0.71 12.85 8.86
C LEU A 8 -1.91 12.74 9.78
N ARG A 9 -2.30 13.84 10.45
CA ARG A 9 -3.47 13.90 11.31
C ARG A 9 -4.75 13.64 10.52
N GLU A 10 -4.91 14.26 9.36
CA GLU A 10 -6.08 14.06 8.49
C GLU A 10 -6.23 12.59 8.03
N ALA A 11 -5.12 11.86 7.91
CA ALA A 11 -5.14 10.43 7.61
C ALA A 11 -5.55 9.55 8.82
N MET A 12 -5.63 10.10 10.04
CA MET A 12 -6.04 9.38 11.26
C MET A 12 -7.56 9.33 11.40
N ASP A 13 -8.22 8.67 10.46
CA ASP A 13 -9.65 8.33 10.52
C ASP A 13 -9.83 6.86 10.96
N GLU A 14 -10.34 5.98 10.10
CA GLU A 14 -10.43 4.53 10.35
C GLU A 14 -9.33 3.75 9.60
N GLY A 15 -8.69 2.81 10.31
CA GLY A 15 -7.61 1.98 9.77
C GLY A 15 -6.24 2.63 9.89
N CYS A 16 -5.28 2.16 9.10
CA CYS A 16 -3.89 2.56 9.22
C CYS A 16 -3.61 3.86 8.43
N PRO A 17 -3.14 4.94 9.08
CA PRO A 17 -3.01 6.25 8.43
C PRO A 17 -1.92 6.23 7.35
N VAL A 18 -0.83 5.47 7.59
CA VAL A 18 0.22 5.27 6.59
C VAL A 18 -0.31 4.50 5.38
N CYS A 19 -1.10 3.44 5.57
CA CYS A 19 -1.74 2.72 4.45
C CYS A 19 -2.66 3.65 3.62
N ARG A 20 -3.41 4.53 4.27
CA ARG A 20 -4.32 5.47 3.59
C ARG A 20 -3.55 6.47 2.73
N ILE A 21 -2.48 7.04 3.28
CA ILE A 21 -1.56 7.93 2.56
C ILE A 21 -0.96 7.22 1.35
N LEU A 22 -0.48 6.00 1.53
CA LEU A 22 0.14 5.23 0.45
C LEU A 22 -0.85 4.85 -0.65
N ARG A 23 -2.08 4.45 -0.29
CA ARG A 23 -3.12 4.16 -1.28
C ARG A 23 -3.45 5.40 -2.11
N SER A 24 -3.62 6.56 -1.47
CA SER A 24 -3.89 7.82 -2.17
C SER A 24 -2.71 8.23 -3.07
N TYR A 25 -1.47 8.06 -2.58
CA TYR A 25 -0.29 8.33 -3.39
C TYR A 25 -0.20 7.39 -4.60
N GLU A 26 -0.44 6.08 -4.41
CA GLU A 26 -0.45 5.09 -5.50
C GLU A 26 -1.51 5.41 -6.55
N GLU A 27 -2.72 5.78 -6.14
CA GLU A 27 -3.78 6.21 -7.05
C GLU A 27 -3.37 7.45 -7.85
N SER A 28 -2.77 8.45 -7.19
CA SER A 28 -2.26 9.65 -7.84
C SER A 28 -1.13 9.35 -8.83
N GLN A 29 -0.20 8.45 -8.49
CA GLN A 29 0.88 8.07 -9.41
C GLN A 29 0.35 7.34 -10.65
N ILE A 30 -0.69 6.52 -10.49
CA ILE A 30 -1.36 5.90 -11.64
C ILE A 30 -2.00 6.98 -12.53
N ASP A 31 -2.64 8.00 -11.95
CA ASP A 31 -3.21 9.12 -12.72
C ASP A 31 -2.14 9.87 -13.49
N THR A 32 -1.02 10.20 -12.84
CA THR A 32 0.11 10.86 -13.47
C THR A 32 0.66 10.02 -14.63
N ILE A 33 0.80 8.70 -14.47
CA ILE A 33 1.23 7.80 -15.55
C ILE A 33 0.26 7.86 -16.73
N LEU A 34 -1.04 7.78 -16.47
CA LEU A 34 -2.08 7.73 -17.51
C LEU A 34 -2.26 9.08 -18.22
N TYR A 35 -2.12 10.19 -17.50
CA TYR A 35 -2.39 11.54 -18.01
C TYR A 35 -1.16 12.20 -18.64
N GLU A 36 0.00 12.11 -18.00
CA GLU A 36 1.18 12.90 -18.35
C GLU A 36 2.22 12.11 -19.16
N HIS A 37 2.33 10.80 -18.92
CA HIS A 37 3.55 10.08 -19.26
C HIS A 37 3.46 9.01 -20.33
N VAL A 38 2.30 8.84 -20.96
CA VAL A 38 2.12 7.85 -22.03
C VAL A 38 2.91 8.20 -23.30
N ASN A 39 3.30 9.47 -23.45
CA ASN A 39 4.19 9.94 -24.51
C ASN A 39 5.58 10.38 -24.00
N ASP A 40 5.84 10.27 -22.70
CA ASP A 40 7.12 10.67 -22.11
C ASP A 40 8.19 9.58 -22.39
N PRO A 41 9.28 9.90 -23.10
CA PRO A 41 10.34 8.94 -23.40
C PRO A 41 11.04 8.36 -22.16
N GLU A 42 11.21 9.14 -21.08
CA GLU A 42 11.84 8.67 -19.86
C GLU A 42 10.95 7.66 -19.13
N VAL A 43 9.64 7.90 -19.11
CA VAL A 43 8.71 6.95 -18.51
C VAL A 43 8.60 5.69 -19.36
N ARG A 44 8.49 5.78 -20.68
CA ARG A 44 8.54 4.60 -21.57
C ARG A 44 9.80 3.77 -21.35
N LYS A 45 10.96 4.44 -21.19
CA LYS A 45 12.22 3.76 -20.86
C LYS A 45 12.14 2.99 -19.53
N LYS A 46 11.60 3.59 -18.47
CA LYS A 46 11.42 2.90 -17.18
C LYS A 46 10.52 1.67 -17.31
N PHE A 47 9.41 1.78 -18.05
CA PHE A 47 8.53 0.64 -18.34
C PHE A 47 9.24 -0.46 -19.15
N HIS A 48 10.11 -0.11 -20.09
CA HIS A 48 10.90 -1.09 -20.81
C HIS A 48 11.93 -1.78 -19.91
N GLU A 49 12.64 -1.02 -19.07
CA GLU A 49 13.63 -1.55 -18.10
C GLU A 49 12.97 -2.48 -17.06
N SER A 50 11.73 -2.21 -16.67
CA SER A 50 10.98 -3.03 -15.71
C SER A 50 10.08 -4.10 -16.37
N PHE A 51 10.12 -4.24 -17.70
CA PHE A 51 9.20 -5.09 -18.46
C PHE A 51 7.72 -4.84 -18.10
N GLY A 52 7.37 -3.58 -17.91
CA GLY A 52 6.04 -3.13 -17.50
C GLY A 52 5.91 -2.95 -15.99
N LEU A 53 4.68 -3.11 -15.49
CA LEU A 53 4.39 -3.05 -14.06
C LEU A 53 4.32 -4.47 -13.49
N CYS A 54 4.49 -4.62 -12.18
CA CYS A 54 4.20 -5.89 -11.54
C CYS A 54 2.73 -6.27 -11.76
N THR A 55 2.40 -7.55 -11.65
CA THR A 55 1.03 -8.06 -11.89
C THR A 55 -0.04 -7.23 -11.19
N TYR A 56 0.15 -6.91 -9.91
CA TYR A 56 -0.78 -6.07 -9.15
C TYR A 56 -1.00 -4.69 -9.81
N HIS A 57 0.09 -3.97 -10.06
CA HIS A 57 0.02 -2.62 -10.61
C HIS A 57 -0.44 -2.59 -12.06
N ALA A 58 -0.12 -3.61 -12.86
CA ALA A 58 -0.62 -3.78 -14.21
C ALA A 58 -2.15 -3.81 -14.24
N TRP A 59 -2.75 -4.70 -13.46
CA TRP A 59 -4.20 -4.87 -13.39
C TRP A 59 -4.89 -3.67 -12.73
N LYS A 60 -4.31 -3.08 -11.68
CA LYS A 60 -4.85 -1.88 -11.05
C LYS A 60 -4.88 -0.69 -12.01
N THR A 61 -3.79 -0.49 -12.75
CA THR A 61 -3.69 0.58 -13.76
C THR A 61 -4.70 0.38 -14.88
N LEU A 62 -4.83 -0.85 -15.40
CA LEU A 62 -5.81 -1.17 -16.43
C LEU A 62 -7.24 -0.92 -15.94
N LYS A 63 -7.57 -1.37 -14.72
CA LYS A 63 -8.89 -1.15 -14.12
C LYS A 63 -9.19 0.34 -14.01
N LYS A 64 -8.24 1.16 -13.55
CA LYS A 64 -8.40 2.61 -13.43
C LYS A 64 -8.60 3.28 -14.79
N ALA A 65 -7.83 2.88 -15.79
CA ALA A 65 -7.92 3.42 -17.14
C ALA A 65 -9.30 3.16 -17.80
N TYR A 66 -9.96 2.04 -17.47
CA TYR A 66 -11.32 1.76 -17.93
C TYR A 66 -12.41 2.44 -17.10
N SER A 67 -12.17 2.72 -15.81
CA SER A 67 -13.16 3.34 -14.94
C SER A 67 -13.21 4.87 -15.06
N GLU A 68 -12.14 5.51 -15.54
CA GLU A 68 -12.01 6.96 -15.62
C GLU A 68 -12.11 7.45 -17.08
N PRO A 69 -13.24 8.06 -17.50
CA PRO A 69 -13.46 8.48 -18.89
C PRO A 69 -12.43 9.49 -19.43
N LEU A 70 -11.82 10.28 -18.53
CA LEU A 70 -10.84 11.31 -18.90
C LEU A 70 -9.43 10.74 -19.16
N LEU A 71 -9.12 9.55 -18.62
CA LEU A 71 -7.82 8.90 -18.81
C LEU A 71 -7.87 7.95 -20.02
N GLY A 72 -8.87 7.08 -20.03
CA GLY A 72 -9.05 6.07 -21.07
C GLY A 72 -7.92 5.01 -21.16
N PRO A 73 -8.13 3.91 -21.90
CA PRO A 73 -7.18 2.80 -21.96
C PRO A 73 -6.01 3.04 -22.94
N LEU A 74 -6.03 4.12 -23.73
CA LEU A 74 -5.03 4.37 -24.78
C LEU A 74 -3.61 4.39 -24.22
N GLY A 75 -3.42 5.07 -23.09
CA GLY A 75 -2.14 5.15 -22.42
C GLY A 75 -1.56 3.79 -22.05
N VAL A 76 -2.39 2.95 -21.43
CA VAL A 76 -2.04 1.58 -21.05
C VAL A 76 -1.73 0.75 -22.29
N ALA A 77 -2.52 0.89 -23.36
CA ALA A 77 -2.31 0.16 -24.61
C ALA A 77 -0.96 0.49 -25.25
N ILE A 78 -0.57 1.77 -25.30
CA ILE A 78 0.73 2.20 -25.83
C ILE A 78 1.89 1.59 -25.03
N ILE A 79 1.80 1.66 -23.69
CA ILE A 79 2.84 1.13 -22.80
C ILE A 79 2.99 -0.39 -22.99
N TYR A 80 1.88 -1.12 -22.98
CA TYR A 80 1.91 -2.58 -23.07
C TYR A 80 2.14 -3.11 -24.48
N GLU A 81 1.87 -2.32 -25.52
CA GLU A 81 2.35 -2.63 -26.87
C GLU A 81 3.88 -2.61 -26.90
N GLY A 82 4.53 -1.58 -26.31
CA GLY A 82 5.99 -1.54 -26.21
C GLY A 82 6.60 -2.73 -25.46
N VAL A 83 6.00 -3.11 -24.32
CA VAL A 83 6.39 -4.30 -23.56
C VAL A 83 6.18 -5.60 -24.36
N LEU A 84 5.05 -5.73 -25.07
CA LEU A 84 4.76 -6.88 -25.93
C LEU A 84 5.76 -6.98 -27.08
N SER A 85 6.11 -5.87 -27.72
CA SER A 85 7.09 -5.80 -28.79
C SER A 85 8.49 -6.23 -28.31
N ILE A 86 8.90 -5.85 -27.09
CA ILE A 86 10.13 -6.34 -26.47
C ILE A 86 10.07 -7.87 -26.23
N TYR A 87 8.93 -8.38 -25.78
CA TYR A 87 8.74 -9.81 -25.55
C TYR A 87 8.87 -10.63 -26.84
N ILE A 88 8.21 -10.18 -27.91
CA ILE A 88 8.28 -10.81 -29.23
C ILE A 88 9.73 -10.85 -29.71
N ALA A 89 10.44 -9.71 -29.69
CA ALA A 89 11.83 -9.63 -30.14
C ALA A 89 12.75 -10.57 -29.35
N ALA A 90 12.59 -10.66 -28.03
CA ALA A 90 13.38 -11.57 -27.22
C ALA A 90 13.13 -13.05 -27.56
N LEU A 91 11.88 -13.44 -27.83
CA LEU A 91 11.53 -14.79 -28.24
C LEU A 91 12.09 -15.13 -29.63
N GLU A 92 12.00 -14.22 -30.59
CA GLU A 92 12.59 -14.38 -31.93
C GLU A 92 14.11 -14.55 -31.86
N GLU A 93 14.77 -13.77 -30.99
CA GLU A 93 16.21 -13.84 -30.75
C GLU A 93 16.62 -14.99 -29.80
N LYS A 94 15.66 -15.74 -29.25
CA LYS A 94 15.86 -16.79 -28.23
C LYS A 94 16.67 -16.31 -27.01
N LYS A 95 16.47 -15.05 -26.62
CA LYS A 95 17.13 -14.44 -25.47
C LYS A 95 16.22 -14.50 -24.25
N PRO A 96 16.74 -14.84 -23.06
CA PRO A 96 15.98 -14.69 -21.83
C PRO A 96 15.71 -13.20 -21.58
N LEU A 97 14.51 -12.89 -21.11
CA LEU A 97 14.18 -11.58 -20.58
C LEU A 97 14.39 -11.54 -19.08
N ASP A 98 15.01 -10.46 -18.61
CA ASP A 98 15.07 -10.13 -17.20
C ASP A 98 14.01 -9.06 -16.92
N GLU A 99 13.13 -9.33 -15.96
CA GLU A 99 12.13 -8.37 -15.50
C GLU A 99 12.76 -7.52 -14.42
N GLY A 100 12.91 -6.22 -14.70
CA GLY A 100 13.36 -5.25 -13.70
C GLY A 100 12.35 -5.05 -12.56
N GLU A 101 12.72 -4.20 -11.60
CA GLU A 101 11.81 -3.85 -10.50
C GLU A 101 10.68 -2.96 -11.01
N CYS A 102 9.46 -3.21 -10.52
CA CYS A 102 8.31 -2.39 -10.88
C CYS A 102 8.51 -0.95 -10.38
N PHE A 103 8.56 -0.01 -11.32
CA PHE A 103 8.74 1.42 -11.03
C PHE A 103 7.71 1.97 -10.02
N LEU A 104 6.43 1.60 -10.15
CA LEU A 104 5.41 1.99 -9.17
C LEU A 104 5.70 1.41 -7.78
N CYS A 105 6.10 0.14 -7.66
CA CYS A 105 6.49 -0.43 -6.38
C CYS A 105 7.62 0.37 -5.73
N GLU A 106 8.64 0.78 -6.50
CA GLU A 106 9.76 1.58 -5.98
C GLU A 106 9.28 2.93 -5.44
N LEU A 107 8.40 3.63 -6.18
CA LEU A 107 7.82 4.89 -5.74
C LEU A 107 7.03 4.74 -4.43
N ILE A 108 6.18 3.70 -4.33
CA ILE A 108 5.39 3.46 -3.12
C ILE A 108 6.29 3.10 -1.94
N GLN A 109 7.32 2.28 -2.14
CA GLN A 109 8.28 1.95 -1.07
C GLN A 109 9.05 3.17 -0.57
N ARG A 110 9.43 4.09 -1.47
CA ARG A 110 10.06 5.35 -1.09
C ARG A 110 9.11 6.20 -0.27
N LYS A 111 7.89 6.39 -0.76
CA LYS A 111 6.85 7.15 -0.04
C LYS A 111 6.53 6.53 1.33
N GLU A 112 6.54 5.21 1.45
CA GLU A 112 6.32 4.50 2.72
C GLU A 112 7.39 4.86 3.75
N ARG A 113 8.67 4.80 3.37
CA ARG A 113 9.77 5.19 4.24
C ARG A 113 9.65 6.65 4.67
N ASP A 114 9.47 7.55 3.70
CA ASP A 114 9.36 8.99 3.96
C ASP A 114 8.17 9.31 4.88
N THR A 115 7.04 8.61 4.69
CA THR A 115 5.84 8.80 5.52
C THR A 115 6.04 8.30 6.95
N VAL A 116 6.68 7.14 7.12
CA VAL A 116 6.98 6.61 8.46
C VAL A 116 8.00 7.49 9.19
N GLU A 117 9.04 7.95 8.50
CA GLU A 117 10.04 8.85 9.08
C GLU A 117 9.39 10.17 9.51
N ALA A 118 8.59 10.79 8.64
CA ALA A 118 7.86 12.01 8.95
C ALA A 118 6.89 11.84 10.15
N PHE A 119 6.26 10.66 10.28
CA PHE A 119 5.43 10.34 11.43
C PHE A 119 6.28 10.16 12.69
N ALA A 120 7.40 9.45 12.63
CA ALA A 120 8.31 9.26 13.77
C ALA A 120 8.87 10.59 14.30
N GLU A 121 9.17 11.54 13.43
CA GLU A 121 9.62 12.89 13.79
C GLU A 121 8.57 13.69 14.56
N ARG A 122 7.29 13.47 14.28
CA ARG A 122 6.15 14.23 14.83
C ARG A 122 5.35 13.44 15.84
N ILE A 123 5.80 12.25 16.22
CA ILE A 123 5.00 11.31 17.02
C ILE A 123 4.60 11.91 18.37
N GLU A 124 5.45 12.72 19.00
CA GLU A 124 5.12 13.34 20.29
C GLU A 124 3.95 14.32 20.19
N GLU A 125 3.85 15.04 19.08
CA GLU A 125 2.75 15.95 18.78
C GLU A 125 1.49 15.19 18.35
N LEU A 126 1.65 14.09 17.61
CA LEU A 126 0.57 13.33 16.99
C LEU A 126 -0.02 12.23 17.88
N LEU A 127 0.65 11.84 18.96
CA LEU A 127 0.18 10.78 19.86
C LEU A 127 -1.21 11.04 20.44
N PRO A 128 -1.56 12.26 20.91
CA PRO A 128 -2.92 12.56 21.37
C PRO A 128 -3.97 12.40 20.27
N ASP A 129 -3.66 12.83 19.03
CA ASP A 129 -4.57 12.67 17.89
C ASP A 129 -4.75 11.18 17.57
N TYR A 130 -3.64 10.42 17.57
CA TYR A 130 -3.68 8.98 17.35
C TYR A 130 -4.52 8.26 18.41
N GLU A 131 -4.27 8.54 19.69
CA GLU A 131 -4.98 7.95 20.83
C GLU A 131 -6.50 8.17 20.72
N ASN A 132 -6.93 9.37 20.39
CA ASN A 132 -8.35 9.75 20.34
C ASN A 132 -9.05 9.42 19.01
N SER A 133 -8.32 9.02 17.98
CA SER A 133 -8.89 8.61 16.68
C SER A 133 -9.39 7.15 16.66
N ASN A 134 -10.15 6.78 15.62
CA ASN A 134 -10.45 5.38 15.30
C ASN A 134 -9.31 4.68 14.53
N SER A 135 -8.18 5.36 14.35
CA SER A 135 -7.08 4.88 13.55
C SER A 135 -6.33 3.79 14.31
N ILE A 136 -5.96 2.73 13.59
CA ILE A 136 -5.16 1.62 14.12
C ILE A 136 -4.05 1.33 13.12
N LEU A 137 -2.79 1.53 13.53
CA LEU A 137 -1.63 1.17 12.71
C LEU A 137 -1.66 -0.32 12.40
N CYS A 138 -1.46 -0.68 11.14
CA CYS A 138 -1.30 -2.08 10.77
C CYS A 138 0.03 -2.62 11.32
N LYS A 139 0.15 -3.94 11.46
CA LYS A 139 1.33 -4.62 12.00
C LYS A 139 2.63 -4.09 11.38
N ARG A 140 2.69 -4.01 10.06
CA ARG A 140 3.87 -3.54 9.31
C ARG A 140 4.25 -2.11 9.71
N HIS A 141 3.32 -1.17 9.56
CA HIS A 141 3.62 0.24 9.82
C HIS A 141 3.82 0.54 11.31
N TYR A 142 3.14 -0.18 12.20
CA TYR A 142 3.42 -0.12 13.63
C TYR A 142 4.86 -0.59 13.91
N GLU A 143 5.30 -1.72 13.36
CA GLU A 143 6.67 -2.23 13.55
C GLU A 143 7.73 -1.32 12.93
N MET A 144 7.44 -0.65 11.81
CA MET A 144 8.36 0.35 11.23
C MET A 144 8.44 1.59 12.11
N LEU A 145 7.29 2.17 12.47
CA LEU A 145 7.23 3.36 13.31
C LEU A 145 7.85 3.11 14.70
N LEU A 146 7.55 1.98 15.33
CA LEU A 146 8.09 1.63 16.64
C LEU A 146 9.61 1.55 16.62
N ARG A 147 10.22 1.02 15.55
CA ARG A 147 11.69 0.98 15.41
C ARG A 147 12.28 2.40 15.39
N GLU A 148 11.73 3.28 14.57
CA GLU A 148 12.19 4.68 14.46
C GLU A 148 12.01 5.43 15.79
N VAL A 149 10.84 5.30 16.42
CA VAL A 149 10.53 5.99 17.67
C VAL A 149 11.37 5.45 18.83
N SER A 150 11.63 4.14 18.89
CA SER A 150 12.45 3.53 19.95
C SER A 150 13.89 4.04 19.93
N GLN A 151 14.43 4.36 18.76
CA GLN A 151 15.76 4.95 18.63
C GLN A 151 15.81 6.41 19.13
N ARG A 152 14.68 7.13 19.05
CA ARG A 152 14.58 8.55 19.44
C ARG A 152 14.21 8.73 20.92
N SER A 153 13.19 8.01 21.38
CA SER A 153 12.66 8.11 22.74
C SER A 153 11.97 6.80 23.17
N PRO A 154 12.64 5.98 24.00
CA PRO A 154 12.05 4.75 24.54
C PRO A 154 10.73 5.00 25.29
N LYS A 155 10.63 6.13 26.03
CA LYS A 155 9.41 6.52 26.74
C LYS A 155 8.24 6.76 25.78
N THR A 156 8.50 7.43 24.65
CA THR A 156 7.48 7.69 23.62
C THR A 156 7.09 6.39 22.90
N ALA A 157 8.04 5.48 22.66
CA ALA A 157 7.78 4.15 22.12
C ALA A 157 6.91 3.30 23.06
N ASP A 158 7.13 3.36 24.37
CA ASP A 158 6.31 2.68 25.37
C ASP A 158 4.86 3.19 25.36
N ARG A 159 4.67 4.51 25.33
CA ARG A 159 3.33 5.12 25.20
C ARG A 159 2.62 4.72 23.90
N LEU A 160 3.33 4.75 22.77
CA LEU A 160 2.79 4.31 21.47
C LEU A 160 2.32 2.85 21.54
N ARG A 161 3.10 1.97 22.19
CA ARG A 161 2.74 0.56 22.38
C ARG A 161 1.49 0.41 23.24
N GLU A 162 1.38 1.13 24.34
CA GLU A 162 0.21 1.09 25.23
C GLU A 162 -1.06 1.49 24.48
N ILE A 163 -1.03 2.61 23.76
CA ILE A 163 -2.15 3.09 22.94
C ILE A 163 -2.53 2.06 21.86
N GLN A 164 -1.53 1.50 21.15
CA GLN A 164 -1.77 0.46 20.15
C GLN A 164 -2.47 -0.77 20.75
N VAL A 165 -2.01 -1.24 21.92
CA VAL A 165 -2.57 -2.42 22.58
C VAL A 165 -4.03 -2.19 22.98
N GLU A 166 -4.36 -1.03 23.53
CA GLU A 166 -5.75 -0.72 23.91
C GLU A 166 -6.68 -0.68 22.69
N LYS A 167 -6.25 -0.04 21.59
CA LYS A 167 -6.99 -0.04 20.32
C LYS A 167 -7.19 -1.45 19.74
N LEU A 168 -6.17 -2.31 19.82
CA LEU A 168 -6.27 -3.71 19.35
C LEU A 168 -7.20 -4.55 20.23
N LYS A 169 -7.20 -4.34 21.56
CA LYS A 169 -8.14 -5.01 22.47
C LYS A 169 -9.58 -4.59 22.20
N GLU A 170 -9.81 -3.31 21.89
CA GLU A 170 -11.11 -2.79 21.45
C GLU A 170 -11.56 -3.49 20.17
N LEU A 171 -10.73 -3.51 19.12
CA LEU A 171 -11.02 -4.20 17.87
C LEU A 171 -11.32 -5.70 18.08
N ARG A 172 -10.56 -6.36 18.98
CA ARG A 172 -10.81 -7.77 19.34
C ARG A 172 -12.18 -7.97 19.99
N ARG A 173 -12.63 -7.04 20.84
CA ARG A 173 -13.98 -7.09 21.41
C ARG A 173 -15.06 -6.96 20.33
N ARG A 174 -14.86 -6.07 19.34
CA ARG A 174 -15.78 -5.88 18.21
C ARG A 174 -15.90 -7.11 17.32
N ILE A 175 -14.77 -7.72 16.93
CA ILE A 175 -14.81 -8.94 16.09
C ILE A 175 -15.36 -10.15 16.83
N ASN A 176 -15.14 -10.27 18.15
CA ASN A 176 -15.80 -11.30 18.95
C ASN A 176 -17.32 -11.11 18.98
N SER A 177 -17.81 -9.88 19.16
CA SER A 177 -19.25 -9.58 19.06
C SER A 177 -19.82 -9.97 17.69
N PHE A 178 -19.07 -9.71 16.61
CA PHE A 178 -19.44 -10.15 15.26
C PHE A 178 -19.54 -11.67 15.15
N ILE A 179 -18.56 -12.42 15.68
CA ILE A 179 -18.56 -13.90 15.68
C ILE A 179 -19.73 -14.46 16.49
N ASP A 180 -19.95 -13.96 17.71
CA ASP A 180 -20.99 -14.45 18.62
C ASP A 180 -22.40 -14.31 18.01
N LYS A 181 -22.65 -13.22 17.28
CA LYS A 181 -23.91 -12.98 16.56
C LYS A 181 -24.08 -13.82 15.30
N PHE A 182 -23.00 -14.38 14.77
CA PHE A 182 -23.03 -15.24 13.58
C PHE A 182 -23.19 -16.73 13.95
N ASP A 183 -22.65 -17.16 15.09
CA ASP A 183 -22.67 -18.57 15.55
C ASP A 183 -23.99 -18.98 16.24
N TYR A 184 -24.72 -18.03 16.83
CA TYR A 184 -25.98 -18.30 17.50
C TYR A 184 -27.11 -17.61 16.77
N ARG A 185 -28.08 -18.38 16.24
CA ARG A 185 -29.52 -18.07 15.98
C ARG A 185 -30.07 -16.71 16.50
N ALA A 186 -29.44 -15.58 16.16
CA ALA A 186 -29.68 -14.30 16.81
C ALA A 186 -30.66 -13.51 15.97
N GLU A 187 -31.88 -13.36 16.48
CA GLU A 187 -32.75 -12.26 16.10
C GLU A 187 -32.10 -10.96 16.59
N GLY A 188 -31.45 -10.24 15.67
CA GLY A 188 -30.88 -8.92 15.93
C GLY A 188 -29.98 -8.43 14.78
N GLU A 189 -30.19 -7.21 14.33
CA GLU A 189 -29.38 -6.59 13.28
C GLU A 189 -27.95 -6.31 13.78
N HIS A 190 -26.95 -6.57 12.94
CA HIS A 190 -25.56 -6.20 13.22
C HIS A 190 -25.39 -4.68 13.21
N THR A 191 -24.57 -4.14 14.10
CA THR A 191 -24.20 -2.71 14.03
C THR A 191 -23.16 -2.48 12.92
N ARG A 192 -23.06 -1.25 12.42
CA ARG A 192 -22.06 -0.85 11.41
C ARG A 192 -20.62 -1.11 11.87
N GLU A 193 -20.37 -0.99 13.18
CA GLU A 193 -19.06 -1.23 13.81
C GLU A 193 -18.71 -2.73 13.88
N GLU A 194 -19.72 -3.60 13.99
CA GLU A 194 -19.51 -5.06 13.98
C GLU A 194 -19.19 -5.56 12.58
N VAL A 195 -19.89 -5.07 11.55
CA VAL A 195 -19.65 -5.45 10.15
C VAL A 195 -18.28 -4.97 9.65
N SER A 196 -17.84 -3.78 10.07
CA SER A 196 -16.52 -3.23 9.71
C SER A 196 -15.35 -3.87 10.47
N SER A 197 -15.62 -4.58 11.57
CA SER A 197 -14.58 -5.19 12.41
C SER A 197 -13.72 -6.23 11.69
N LEU A 198 -14.29 -7.01 10.77
CA LEU A 198 -13.55 -8.02 9.99
C LEU A 198 -12.62 -7.37 8.96
N PRO A 199 -13.09 -6.49 8.04
CA PRO A 199 -12.19 -5.75 7.13
C PRO A 199 -11.09 -4.99 7.87
N LEU A 200 -11.42 -4.32 8.98
CA LEU A 200 -10.46 -3.58 9.79
C LEU A 200 -9.44 -4.52 10.45
N THR A 201 -9.85 -5.70 10.93
CA THR A 201 -8.93 -6.72 11.46
C THR A 201 -7.96 -7.22 10.39
N ILE A 202 -8.44 -7.45 9.17
CA ILE A 202 -7.58 -7.83 8.04
C ILE A 202 -6.60 -6.69 7.74
N GLU A 203 -7.07 -5.45 7.62
CA GLU A 203 -6.22 -4.28 7.37
C GLU A 203 -5.16 -4.12 8.47
N VAL A 204 -5.52 -4.26 9.74
CA VAL A 204 -4.59 -4.13 10.86
C VAL A 204 -3.53 -5.24 10.84
N LEU A 205 -3.88 -6.47 10.45
CA LEU A 205 -2.92 -7.58 10.45
C LEU A 205 -2.09 -7.68 9.17
N LYS A 206 -2.63 -7.25 8.02
CA LYS A 206 -2.04 -7.45 6.69
C LYS A 206 -1.69 -6.15 5.97
N GLY A 207 -2.18 -5.01 6.46
CA GLY A 207 -2.15 -3.75 5.72
C GLY A 207 -3.24 -3.70 4.65
N LEU A 208 -3.27 -2.59 3.91
CA LEU A 208 -4.07 -2.50 2.70
C LEU A 208 -3.43 -3.26 1.54
N GLU A 209 -4.26 -3.69 0.61
CA GLU A 209 -3.83 -4.29 -0.64
C GLU A 209 -3.16 -3.22 -1.53
N MET A 210 -1.82 -3.25 -1.57
CA MET A 210 -0.97 -2.33 -2.31
C MET A 210 0.13 -3.13 -3.01
N GLY A 211 0.80 -2.54 -4.01
CA GLY A 211 1.86 -3.26 -4.73
C GLY A 211 3.00 -3.74 -3.83
N THR A 212 3.24 -3.07 -2.71
CA THR A 212 4.25 -3.45 -1.70
C THR A 212 3.83 -4.56 -0.76
N THR A 213 2.52 -4.81 -0.58
CA THR A 213 1.99 -5.88 0.28
C THR A 213 1.62 -7.13 -0.51
N VAL A 214 1.32 -6.99 -1.82
CA VAL A 214 0.97 -8.09 -2.74
C VAL A 214 2.16 -8.55 -3.58
N GLY A 215 3.11 -7.65 -3.86
CA GLY A 215 4.32 -7.98 -4.60
C GLY A 215 5.25 -8.82 -3.75
N ASN A 216 5.49 -10.07 -4.17
CA ASN A 216 6.70 -10.78 -3.78
C ASN A 216 7.88 -9.85 -4.10
N HIS A 217 8.55 -9.30 -3.08
CA HIS A 217 9.97 -9.03 -3.23
C HIS A 217 10.59 -10.36 -3.63
N ARG A 218 10.79 -10.56 -4.94
CA ARG A 218 11.62 -11.65 -5.44
C ARG A 218 12.98 -11.38 -4.82
N GLU A 219 13.29 -12.05 -3.71
CA GLU A 219 14.68 -12.36 -3.40
C GLU A 219 15.25 -12.92 -4.71
N LYS A 220 16.17 -12.17 -5.33
CA LYS A 220 16.83 -12.56 -6.57
C LYS A 220 17.50 -13.92 -6.36
N LYS A 221 16.77 -15.02 -6.57
CA LYS A 221 17.36 -16.31 -6.87
C LYS A 221 17.92 -16.19 -8.28
N ARG A 222 19.17 -15.73 -8.38
CA ARG A 222 19.99 -15.94 -9.56
C ARG A 222 20.09 -17.46 -9.79
N GLY A 223 19.73 -17.91 -10.99
CA GLY A 223 19.89 -19.28 -11.46
C GLY A 223 18.61 -20.10 -11.34
N LEU A 224 18.15 -20.83 -12.36
CA LEU A 224 18.73 -21.25 -13.62
C LEU A 224 17.58 -21.42 -14.62
N LEU A 225 17.64 -20.76 -15.77
CA LEU A 225 16.91 -21.21 -16.95
C LEU A 225 17.83 -22.15 -17.72
N HIS A 226 17.65 -23.46 -17.53
CA HIS A 226 18.12 -24.45 -18.49
C HIS A 226 17.03 -24.63 -19.53
N TRP A 227 17.21 -24.02 -20.70
CA TRP A 227 16.46 -24.40 -21.89
C TRP A 227 17.17 -25.61 -22.52
N LYS A 228 16.45 -26.72 -22.66
CA LYS A 228 16.80 -27.82 -23.57
C LYS A 228 16.12 -27.58 -24.92
#